data_AF-A0A7T5RS92-F1
#
_entry.id   AF-A0A7T5RS92-F1
#
_cell.length_a   1.000
_cell.length_b   1.000
_cell.length_c   1.000
_cell.angle_alpha   90.00
_cell.angle_beta   90.00
_cell.angle_gamma   90.00
#
_symmetry.space_group_name_H-M   'P 1'
#
loop_
_entity.id
_entity.type
_entity.pdbx_description
1 polymer ?
#
loop_
_entity_poly.entity_id
_entity_poly.type
_entity_poly.pdbx_seq_one_letter_code
_entity_poly.pdbx_strand_id
1 'polypeptide(L)'
;MKFGSTLSDDLRKKFGRRTAKPRAGDSVRIVRGEFKDIEGKVTRVHPKDGKLNVEGVTREKIKGGTSPVPIDSSKVILTSISLDDKTRKARLEGSA
;
A
#
# COMPACT_ATOMS: atom_id res chain seq x y z
N MET A 1 3.79 -15.04 -7.78
CA MET A 1 3.14 -14.23 -6.72
C MET A 1 3.16 -12.76 -7.12
N LYS A 2 2.00 -12.09 -7.14
CA LYS A 2 1.85 -10.71 -7.64
C LYS A 2 1.79 -9.76 -6.43
N PHE A 3 2.90 -9.09 -6.12
CA PHE A 3 2.96 -8.09 -5.05
C PHE A 3 3.11 -6.71 -5.69
N GLY A 4 2.00 -6.02 -5.85
CA GLY A 4 1.94 -4.72 -6.50
C GLY A 4 0.56 -4.12 -6.36
N SER A 5 0.53 -2.83 -6.03
CA SER A 5 -0.68 -2.06 -5.82
C SER A 5 -0.85 -1.05 -6.93
N THR A 6 -2.10 -0.68 -7.18
CA THR A 6 -2.43 0.32 -8.19
C THR A 6 -2.03 1.71 -7.70
N LEU A 7 -1.46 2.54 -8.56
CA LEU A 7 -1.21 3.96 -8.25
C LEU A 7 -2.49 4.78 -8.41
N SER A 8 -2.65 5.84 -7.62
CA SER A 8 -3.68 6.87 -7.84
C SER A 8 -3.50 7.55 -9.19
N ASP A 9 -4.56 8.15 -9.74
CA ASP A 9 -4.52 8.75 -11.06
C ASP A 9 -3.51 9.91 -11.18
N ASP A 10 -3.30 10.67 -10.10
CA ASP A 10 -2.26 11.69 -10.02
C ASP A 10 -0.85 11.10 -10.11
N LEU A 11 -0.58 10.04 -9.35
CA LEU A 11 0.71 9.36 -9.37
C LEU A 11 0.96 8.63 -10.69
N ARG A 12 -0.10 8.09 -11.32
CA ARG A 12 -0.02 7.49 -12.66
C ARG A 12 0.40 8.51 -13.71
N LYS A 13 -0.16 9.72 -13.68
CA LYS A 13 0.23 10.81 -14.58
C LYS A 13 1.67 11.25 -14.33
N LYS A 14 2.08 11.34 -13.07
CA LYS A 14 3.42 11.79 -12.69
C LYS A 14 4.54 10.80 -13.08
N PHE A 15 4.31 9.51 -12.84
CA PHE A 15 5.34 8.48 -13.03
C PHE A 15 5.14 7.64 -14.30
N GLY A 16 4.04 7.79 -15.03
CA GLY A 16 3.73 7.00 -16.22
C GLY A 16 3.51 5.50 -15.97
N ARG A 17 3.38 5.08 -14.70
CA ARG A 17 3.22 3.68 -14.29
C ARG A 17 1.82 3.43 -13.75
N ARG A 18 1.27 2.24 -14.04
CA ARG A 18 -0.05 1.83 -13.53
C ARG A 18 0.02 1.25 -12.11
N THR A 19 1.13 0.60 -11.76
CA THR A 19 1.32 -0.12 -10.50
C THR A 19 2.71 0.09 -9.93
N ALA A 20 2.83 -0.02 -8.60
CA ALA A 20 4.09 0.02 -7.89
C ALA A 20 4.09 -0.97 -6.72
N LYS A 21 5.28 -1.32 -6.22
CA LYS A 21 5.43 -2.13 -5.01
C LYS A 21 5.24 -1.27 -3.77
N PRO A 22 4.24 -1.55 -2.91
CA PRO A 22 4.07 -0.84 -1.65
C PRO A 22 5.25 -1.14 -0.72
N ARG A 23 5.69 -0.13 0.01
CA ARG A 23 6.72 -0.19 1.06
C ARG A 23 6.14 0.35 2.36
N ALA A 24 6.78 -0.01 3.47
CA ALA A 24 6.52 0.64 4.75
C ALA A 24 6.79 2.15 4.60
N GLY A 25 5.86 2.98 5.05
CA GLY A 25 5.92 4.43 4.88
C GLY A 25 5.04 4.99 3.77
N ASP A 26 4.65 4.20 2.77
CA ASP A 26 3.71 4.65 1.74
C ASP A 26 2.31 4.87 2.33
N SER A 27 1.53 5.78 1.74
CA SER A 27 0.12 5.97 2.08
C SER A 27 -0.76 5.24 1.08
N VAL A 28 -1.77 4.54 1.60
CA VAL A 28 -2.69 3.72 0.82
C VAL A 28 -4.13 4.02 1.18
N ARG A 29 -4.99 3.87 0.19
CA ARG A 29 -6.45 3.86 0.34
C ARG A 29 -6.98 2.48 -0.01
N ILE A 30 -7.87 1.96 0.82
CA ILE A 30 -8.48 0.65 0.61
C ILE A 30 -9.72 0.82 -0.26
N VAL A 31 -9.80 0.07 -1.36
CA VAL A 31 -10.91 0.17 -2.31
C VAL A 31 -11.92 -0.97 -2.22
N ARG A 32 -11.54 -2.06 -1.54
CA ARG A 32 -12.36 -3.28 -1.46
C ARG A 32 -12.25 -3.92 -0.08
N GLY A 33 -13.36 -4.45 0.42
CA GLY A 33 -13.45 -5.17 1.70
C GLY A 33 -14.19 -4.38 2.77
N GLU A 34 -14.08 -4.83 4.02
CA GLU A 34 -14.76 -4.23 5.18
C GLU A 34 -14.22 -2.84 5.52
N PHE A 35 -12.95 -2.60 5.22
CA PHE A 35 -12.24 -1.34 5.50
C PHE A 35 -12.22 -0.39 4.29
N LYS A 36 -13.25 -0.44 3.45
CA LYS A 36 -13.33 0.36 2.22
C LYS A 36 -13.31 1.86 2.55
N ASP A 37 -12.65 2.64 1.69
CA ASP A 37 -12.53 4.09 1.74
C ASP A 37 -11.73 4.62 2.95
N ILE A 38 -11.13 3.73 3.72
CA ILE A 38 -10.15 4.09 4.76
C ILE A 38 -8.80 4.35 4.10
N GLU A 39 -8.21 5.48 4.49
CA GLU A 39 -6.85 5.86 4.15
C GLU A 39 -5.94 5.64 5.37
N GLY A 40 -4.74 5.14 5.12
CA GLY A 40 -3.78 4.93 6.18
C GLY A 40 -2.38 4.68 5.66
N LYS A 41 -1.43 4.72 6.58
CA LYS A 41 -0.01 4.49 6.28
C LYS A 41 0.32 3.02 6.36
N VAL A 42 1.17 2.53 5.46
CA VAL A 42 1.66 1.16 5.50
C VAL A 42 2.69 1.04 6.62
N THR A 43 2.39 0.22 7.63
CA THR A 43 3.29 -0.04 8.77
C THR A 43 4.25 -1.16 8.45
N ARG A 44 3.72 -2.27 7.90
CA ARG A 44 4.49 -3.47 7.57
C ARG A 44 4.01 -4.09 6.27
N VAL A 45 4.97 -4.59 5.50
CA VAL A 45 4.72 -5.34 4.27
C VAL A 45 5.16 -6.79 4.45
N HIS A 46 4.38 -7.71 3.89
CA HIS A 46 4.64 -9.16 3.88
C HIS A 46 4.77 -9.64 2.43
N PRO A 47 5.98 -9.56 1.83
CA PRO A 47 6.17 -9.85 0.41
C PRO A 47 5.91 -11.31 0.03
N LYS A 48 6.08 -12.23 0.99
CA LYS A 48 5.82 -13.68 0.80
C LYS A 48 4.32 -13.95 0.60
N ASP A 49 3.48 -13.31 1.43
CA ASP A 49 2.04 -13.52 1.43
C ASP A 49 1.29 -12.56 0.49
N GLY A 50 1.96 -11.53 -0.01
CA GLY A 50 1.34 -10.49 -0.84
C GLY A 50 0.48 -9.49 -0.05
N LYS A 51 0.63 -9.47 1.28
CA LYS A 51 -0.21 -8.70 2.21
C LYS A 51 0.53 -7.52 2.83
N LEU A 52 -0.24 -6.58 3.35
CA LEU A 52 0.25 -5.38 4.02
C LEU A 52 -0.63 -5.01 5.21
N ASN A 53 -0.02 -4.41 6.21
CA ASN A 53 -0.71 -3.88 7.38
C ASN A 53 -0.81 -2.36 7.22
N VAL A 54 -2.01 -1.84 7.39
CA VAL A 54 -2.32 -0.41 7.29
C VAL A 54 -2.64 0.11 8.68
N GLU A 55 -2.14 1.28 9.01
CA GLU A 55 -2.47 2.00 10.22
C GLU A 55 -3.97 2.36 10.24
N GLY A 56 -4.62 2.18 11.39
CA GLY A 56 -6.08 2.34 11.53
C GLY A 56 -6.90 1.10 11.16
N VAL A 57 -6.30 0.08 10.54
CA VAL A 57 -6.98 -1.18 10.19
C VAL A 57 -6.65 -2.25 11.23
N THR A 58 -7.37 -2.18 12.35
CA THR A 58 -7.25 -3.13 13.44
C THR A 58 -8.58 -3.79 13.74
N ARG A 59 -8.53 -5.06 14.17
CA ARG A 59 -9.67 -5.81 14.67
C ARG A 59 -9.50 -6.04 16.17
N GLU A 60 -10.55 -5.78 16.93
CA GLU A 60 -10.59 -6.09 18.35
C GLU A 60 -10.76 -7.59 18.57
N LYS A 61 -9.97 -8.13 19.50
CA LYS A 61 -10.07 -9.53 19.94
C LYS A 61 -11.01 -9.62 21.13
N ILE A 62 -11.75 -10.73 21.20
CA ILE A 62 -12.67 -11.05 22.31
C ILE A 62 -11.95 -11.03 23.67
N LYS A 63 -10.66 -11.40 23.69
CA LYS A 63 -9.82 -11.44 24.91
C LYS A 63 -9.25 -10.07 25.35
N GLY A 64 -9.71 -8.98 24.74
CA GLY A 64 -9.11 -7.65 24.90
C GLY A 64 -7.84 -7.50 24.06
N GLY A 65 -7.74 -6.37 23.35
CA GLY A 65 -6.58 -6.01 22.53
C GLY A 65 -6.88 -5.94 21.03
N THR A 66 -6.07 -5.14 20.34
CA THR A 66 -6.20 -4.88 18.90
C THR A 66 -5.17 -5.68 18.10
N SER A 67 -5.61 -6.33 17.04
CA SER A 67 -4.73 -7.01 16.08
C SER A 67 -4.79 -6.31 14.73
N PRO A 68 -3.64 -6.02 14.09
CA PRO A 68 -3.65 -5.50 12.73
C PRO A 68 -4.27 -6.51 11.78
N VAL A 69 -5.11 -6.04 10.86
CA VAL A 69 -5.71 -6.88 9.83
C VAL A 69 -4.83 -6.82 8.58
N PRO A 70 -4.33 -7.97 8.10
CA PRO A 70 -3.52 -7.99 6.89
C PRO A 70 -4.43 -7.84 5.67
N ILE A 71 -4.16 -6.82 4.87
CA ILE A 71 -4.90 -6.50 3.65
C ILE A 71 -4.09 -6.97 2.43
N ASP A 72 -4.79 -7.45 1.42
CA ASP A 72 -4.16 -7.84 0.16
C ASP A 72 -3.75 -6.61 -0.67
N SER A 73 -2.55 -6.65 -1.25
CA SER A 73 -2.02 -5.54 -2.05
C SER A 73 -2.87 -5.18 -3.29
N SER A 74 -3.72 -6.08 -3.79
CA SER A 74 -4.65 -5.81 -4.90
C SER A 74 -5.90 -5.01 -4.49
N LYS A 75 -6.19 -4.94 -3.18
CA LYS A 75 -7.36 -4.23 -2.63
C LYS A 75 -7.05 -2.79 -2.24
N VAL A 76 -5.83 -2.31 -2.51
CA VAL A 76 -5.38 -0.96 -2.16
C VAL A 76 -4.90 -0.18 -3.37
N ILE A 77 -5.08 1.13 -3.27
CA ILE A 77 -4.51 2.14 -4.16
C ILE A 77 -3.48 2.93 -3.37
N LEU A 78 -2.28 3.12 -3.93
CA LEU A 78 -1.26 4.00 -3.39
C LEU A 78 -1.65 5.45 -3.66
N THR A 79 -1.79 6.25 -2.61
CA THR A 79 -2.13 7.68 -2.68
C THR A 79 -0.89 8.56 -2.57
N SER A 80 0.09 8.14 -1.77
CA SER A 80 1.39 8.80 -1.64
C SER A 80 2.51 7.76 -1.59
N ILE A 81 3.63 8.08 -2.23
CA ILE A 81 4.82 7.24 -2.29
C ILE A 81 5.94 7.92 -1.51
N SER A 82 6.55 7.18 -0.59
CA SER A 82 7.78 7.62 0.08
C SER A 82 8.96 7.45 -0.87
N LEU A 83 9.66 8.57 -1.15
CA LEU A 83 10.76 8.66 -2.12
C LEU A 83 12.13 8.75 -1.44
N ASP A 84 12.28 8.19 -0.23
CA ASP A 84 13.54 8.27 0.53
C ASP A 84 14.72 7.59 -0.19
N ASP A 85 14.42 6.63 -1.07
CA ASP A 85 15.39 5.82 -1.78
C ASP A 85 15.60 6.33 -3.22
N LYS A 86 16.80 6.84 -3.51
CA LYS A 86 17.20 7.33 -4.84
C LYS A 86 16.98 6.28 -5.94
N THR A 87 17.16 5.00 -5.63
CA THR A 87 16.97 3.88 -6.56
C THR A 87 15.49 3.68 -6.89
N ARG A 88 14.61 3.88 -5.91
CA ARG A 88 13.15 3.77 -6.10
C ARG A 88 12.63 4.90 -6.97
N LYS A 89 13.12 6.12 -6.73
CA LYS A 89 12.79 7.29 -7.55
C LYS A 89 13.23 7.07 -9.00
N ALA A 90 14.48 6.64 -9.21
CA ALA A 90 15.00 6.33 -10.55
C ALA A 90 14.21 5.21 -11.27
N ARG A 91 13.68 4.21 -10.56
CA ARG A 91 12.84 3.16 -11.16
C ARG A 91 11.40 3.60 -11.47
N LEU A 92 10.88 4.57 -10.72
CA LEU A 92 9.54 5.11 -10.94
C LEU A 92 9.54 6.16 -12.06
N GLU A 93 10.59 6.97 -12.16
CA GLU A 93 10.77 7.97 -13.22
C GLU A 93 11.43 7.36 -14.48
N GLY A 94 12.22 6.29 -14.33
CA GLY A 94 13.04 5.71 -15.39
C GLY A 94 12.39 4.52 -16.09
N SER A 95 11.78 4.79 -17.24
CA SER A 95 11.92 4.00 -18.47
C SER A 95 11.19 4.75 -19.58
N ALA A 96 11.90 5.68 -20.22
CA ALA A 96 11.77 5.86 -21.66
C ALA A 96 12.68 4.81 -22.32
#